data_AF-A0A1I7SQV4-F1
#
_entry.id   AF-A0A1I7SQV4-F1
#
_cell.length_a   1.000
_cell.length_b   1.000
_cell.length_c   1.000
_cell.angle_alpha   90.00
_cell.angle_beta   90.00
_cell.angle_gamma   90.00
#
_symmetry.space_group_name_H-M   'P 1'
#
loop_
_entity.id
_entity.type
_entity.pdbx_description
1 polymer ?
#
loop_
_entity_poly.entity_id
_entity_poly.type
_entity_poly.pdbx_seq_one_letter_code
_entity_poly.pdbx_strand_id
1 'polypeptide(L)'
;MTIMGAYLRDFHVTYDHCIGLLSIITNSLLLYLAIKKSDNYMKKYSIILVMSSVVDLFYNSMSIIFTPIVEIQQGSMFFFLGGVFEKLPHQPMGVIWMIFLFSIFATIINIPMQFVYRYTALCLNRQLTITKYIALYLVILPILAAHCVWGYYVFYPHEDVIASHLPILKADPVWSPNTPNFFVGDQHYFPAAMHFSVSFLIVAISYLIVIVVGLKIYLQLRKVRFCMSKGTLEAQNQLTKILLIQAIIPFLSLSGPVMAVTAASLFSVEVPLLGYVMTYTAMWLPVVNSVSAILIIPNYRRSLFCRPSRKVLFSSTFFSISRQNASTA
;
A
#
# COMPACT_ATOMS: atom_id res chain seq x y z
N MET A 1 -25.16 -17.57 -15.51
CA MET A 1 -24.58 -16.28 -15.10
C MET A 1 -25.32 -15.65 -13.92
N THR A 2 -26.66 -15.67 -13.86
CA THR A 2 -27.50 -15.19 -12.74
C THR A 2 -27.11 -15.75 -11.37
N ILE A 3 -26.96 -17.07 -11.23
CA ILE A 3 -26.56 -17.70 -9.96
C ILE A 3 -25.13 -17.27 -9.59
N MET A 4 -24.23 -17.13 -10.55
CA MET A 4 -22.83 -16.78 -10.27
C MET A 4 -22.67 -15.34 -9.76
N GLY A 5 -23.58 -14.43 -10.11
CA GLY A 5 -23.50 -13.01 -9.77
C GLY A 5 -23.77 -12.69 -8.30
N ALA A 6 -24.84 -13.24 -7.72
CA ALA A 6 -25.12 -13.06 -6.30
C ALA A 6 -23.99 -13.66 -5.43
N TYR A 7 -23.51 -14.85 -5.81
CA TYR A 7 -22.40 -15.50 -5.15
C TYR A 7 -21.10 -14.70 -5.30
N LEU A 8 -20.88 -13.97 -6.40
CA LEU A 8 -19.70 -13.13 -6.60
C LEU A 8 -19.67 -11.96 -5.61
N ARG A 9 -20.81 -11.31 -5.35
CA ARG A 9 -20.89 -10.21 -4.37
C ARG A 9 -20.69 -10.71 -2.94
N ASP A 10 -21.31 -11.83 -2.57
CA ASP A 10 -21.13 -12.44 -1.24
C ASP A 10 -19.71 -12.97 -1.04
N PHE A 11 -19.13 -13.54 -2.09
CA PHE A 11 -17.72 -13.96 -2.11
C PHE A 11 -16.79 -12.75 -1.97
N HIS A 12 -17.05 -11.66 -2.69
CA HIS A 12 -16.28 -10.41 -2.59
C HIS A 12 -16.27 -9.90 -1.15
N VAL A 13 -17.44 -9.80 -0.53
CA VAL A 13 -17.55 -9.35 0.87
C VAL A 13 -16.78 -10.29 1.79
N THR A 14 -16.98 -11.60 1.67
CA THR A 14 -16.31 -12.58 2.54
C THR A 14 -14.78 -12.53 2.38
N TYR A 15 -14.31 -12.44 1.14
CA TYR A 15 -12.90 -12.31 0.80
C TYR A 15 -12.31 -11.06 1.43
N ASP A 16 -12.98 -9.92 1.28
CA ASP A 16 -12.54 -8.63 1.83
C ASP A 16 -12.37 -8.70 3.34
N HIS A 17 -13.31 -9.33 4.04
CA HIS A 17 -13.23 -9.50 5.49
C HIS A 17 -12.07 -10.41 5.90
N CYS A 18 -11.86 -11.55 5.21
CA CYS A 18 -10.79 -12.48 5.53
C CYS A 18 -9.39 -11.85 5.34
N ILE A 19 -9.14 -11.24 4.18
CA ILE A 19 -7.85 -10.61 3.88
C ILE A 19 -7.67 -9.35 4.73
N GLY A 20 -8.74 -8.59 4.95
CA GLY A 20 -8.75 -7.44 5.84
C GLY A 20 -8.35 -7.79 7.27
N LEU A 21 -8.90 -8.87 7.85
CA LEU A 21 -8.50 -9.34 9.18
C LEU A 21 -7.02 -9.72 9.22
N LEU A 22 -6.54 -10.47 8.21
CA LEU A 22 -5.13 -10.84 8.11
C LEU A 22 -4.24 -9.60 8.04
N SER A 23 -4.66 -8.58 7.30
CA SER A 23 -3.95 -7.31 7.20
C SER A 23 -3.89 -6.57 8.54
N ILE A 24 -5.00 -6.49 9.27
CA ILE A 24 -5.03 -5.87 10.60
C ILE A 24 -4.05 -6.57 11.54
N ILE A 25 -4.05 -7.91 11.57
CA ILE A 25 -3.17 -8.71 12.42
C ILE A 25 -1.69 -8.42 12.07
N THR A 26 -1.34 -8.52 10.79
CA THR A 26 0.04 -8.39 10.32
C THR A 26 0.58 -6.96 10.46
N ASN A 27 -0.23 -5.94 10.17
CA ASN A 27 0.14 -4.54 10.37
C ASN A 27 0.21 -4.14 11.84
N SER A 28 -0.69 -4.65 12.68
CA SER A 28 -0.61 -4.42 14.15
C SER A 28 0.64 -5.06 14.74
N LEU A 29 1.00 -6.26 14.27
CA LEU A 29 2.24 -6.91 14.67
C LEU A 29 3.48 -6.12 14.24
N LEU A 30 3.51 -5.65 12.99
CA LEU A 30 4.60 -4.79 12.51
C LEU A 30 4.69 -3.51 13.35
N LEU A 31 3.56 -2.87 13.66
CA LEU A 31 3.50 -1.66 14.48
C LEU A 31 4.08 -1.91 15.88
N TYR A 32 3.68 -3.00 16.53
CA TYR A 32 4.23 -3.43 17.82
C TYR A 32 5.76 -3.62 17.75
N LEU A 33 6.25 -4.36 16.76
CA LEU A 33 7.68 -4.63 16.60
C LEU A 33 8.47 -3.36 16.29
N ALA A 34 7.92 -2.47 15.46
CA ALA A 34 8.53 -1.20 15.11
C ALA A 34 8.70 -0.30 16.34
N ILE A 35 7.72 -0.27 17.24
CA ILE A 35 7.76 0.55 18.45
C ILE A 35 8.65 -0.08 19.54
N LYS A 36 8.57 -1.41 19.74
CA LYS A 36 9.14 -2.08 20.92
C LYS A 36 10.44 -2.84 20.68
N LYS A 37 10.75 -3.22 19.44
CA LYS A 37 11.86 -4.13 19.09
C LYS A 37 12.87 -3.53 18.10
N SER A 38 12.78 -2.22 17.83
CA SER A 38 13.74 -1.51 16.99
C SER A 38 14.96 -1.06 17.79
N ASP A 39 16.16 -1.38 17.29
CA ASP A 39 17.41 -0.93 17.91
C ASP A 39 17.68 0.55 17.61
N ASN A 40 18.54 1.18 18.41
CA ASN A 40 18.90 2.60 18.28
C ASN A 40 19.39 2.99 16.87
N TYR A 41 20.08 2.10 16.17
CA TYR A 41 20.53 2.33 14.79
C TYR A 41 19.38 2.43 13.78
N MET A 42 18.30 1.66 13.99
CA MET A 42 17.15 1.60 13.08
C MET A 42 15.99 2.50 13.52
N LYS A 43 16.11 3.21 14.64
CA LYS A 43 15.01 3.95 15.26
C LYS A 43 14.40 5.04 14.38
N LYS A 44 15.19 5.68 13.50
CA LYS A 44 14.65 6.62 12.50
C LYS A 44 13.83 5.89 11.44
N TYR A 45 14.33 4.76 10.95
CA TYR A 45 13.64 3.95 9.97
C TYR A 45 12.36 3.30 10.53
N SER A 46 12.34 2.94 11.82
CA SER A 46 11.14 2.39 12.45
C SER A 46 9.99 3.40 12.52
N ILE A 47 10.28 4.71 12.63
CA ILE A 47 9.23 5.76 12.54
C ILE A 47 8.57 5.73 11.15
N ILE A 48 9.34 5.49 10.09
CA ILE A 48 8.81 5.39 8.73
C ILE A 48 7.92 4.14 8.58
N LEU A 49 8.33 3.02 9.17
CA LEU A 49 7.51 1.81 9.21
C LEU A 49 6.20 2.04 9.98
N VAL A 50 6.26 2.74 11.11
CA VAL A 50 5.06 3.12 11.87
C VAL A 50 4.12 3.95 11.01
N MET A 51 4.63 4.99 10.33
CA MET A 51 3.80 5.79 9.42
C MET A 51 3.19 4.95 8.30
N SER A 52 3.98 4.06 7.69
CA SER A 52 3.51 3.14 6.64
C SER A 52 2.39 2.24 7.16
N SER A 53 2.57 1.62 8.33
CA SER A 53 1.56 0.75 8.94
C SER A 53 0.29 1.50 9.31
N VAL A 54 0.37 2.78 9.70
CA VAL A 54 -0.82 3.60 9.97
C VAL A 54 -1.61 3.86 8.69
N VAL A 55 -0.94 4.18 7.58
CA VAL A 55 -1.59 4.36 6.27
C VAL A 55 -2.23 3.05 5.81
N ASP A 56 -1.50 1.94 5.91
CA ASP A 56 -1.97 0.60 5.54
C ASP A 56 -3.18 0.19 6.39
N LEU A 57 -3.17 0.43 7.71
CA LEU A 57 -4.31 0.16 8.59
C LEU A 57 -5.53 1.02 8.22
N PHE A 58 -5.34 2.31 7.95
CA PHE A 58 -6.42 3.21 7.55
C PHE A 58 -7.10 2.74 6.26
N TYR A 59 -6.32 2.41 5.23
CA TYR A 59 -6.84 1.85 3.97
C TYR A 59 -7.65 0.56 4.21
N ASN A 60 -7.13 -0.39 5.00
CA ASN A 60 -7.86 -1.63 5.27
C ASN A 60 -9.12 -1.44 6.10
N SER A 61 -9.09 -0.55 7.09
CA SER A 61 -10.28 -0.23 7.88
C SER A 61 -11.40 0.28 6.98
N MET A 62 -11.08 1.19 6.04
CA MET A 62 -12.05 1.67 5.05
C MET A 62 -12.57 0.53 4.17
N SER A 63 -11.68 -0.35 3.68
CA SER A 63 -12.06 -1.50 2.84
C SER A 63 -13.00 -2.46 3.56
N ILE A 64 -12.70 -2.83 4.82
CA ILE A 64 -13.52 -3.78 5.60
C ILE A 64 -14.87 -3.17 5.96
N ILE A 65 -14.87 -1.93 6.46
CA ILE A 65 -16.11 -1.28 6.93
C ILE A 65 -17.07 -1.07 5.76
N PHE A 66 -16.58 -0.55 4.64
CA PHE A 66 -17.45 -0.08 3.56
C PHE A 66 -17.54 -1.02 2.36
N THR A 67 -16.64 -2.02 2.26
CA THR A 67 -16.58 -3.02 1.18
C THR A 67 -16.79 -2.37 -0.20
N PRO A 68 -15.88 -1.48 -0.64
CA PRO A 68 -16.03 -0.75 -1.88
C PRO A 68 -15.93 -1.70 -3.08
N ILE A 69 -16.91 -1.62 -3.99
CA ILE A 69 -16.95 -2.44 -5.20
C ILE A 69 -16.87 -1.51 -6.42
N VAL A 70 -15.98 -1.85 -7.35
CA VAL A 70 -15.82 -1.17 -8.62
C VAL A 70 -16.23 -2.12 -9.73
N GLU A 71 -17.09 -1.66 -10.63
CA GLU A 71 -17.51 -2.41 -11.81
C GLU A 71 -17.36 -1.53 -13.06
N ILE A 72 -17.00 -2.14 -14.19
CA ILE A 72 -16.88 -1.43 -15.47
C ILE A 72 -17.93 -1.99 -16.42
N GLN A 73 -18.86 -1.16 -16.89
CA GLN A 73 -19.84 -1.53 -17.91
C GLN A 73 -19.97 -0.42 -18.93
N GLN A 74 -19.92 -0.76 -20.22
CA GLN A 74 -20.04 0.18 -21.35
C GLN A 74 -19.05 1.34 -21.26
N GLY A 75 -17.85 1.07 -20.74
CA GLY A 75 -16.82 2.08 -20.52
C GLY A 75 -17.04 3.00 -19.32
N SER A 76 -18.17 2.92 -18.63
CA SER A 76 -18.44 3.66 -17.38
C SER A 76 -17.97 2.86 -16.16
N MET A 77 -17.32 3.55 -15.22
CA MET A 77 -16.90 2.96 -13.95
C MET A 77 -17.96 3.23 -12.88
N PHE A 78 -18.56 2.17 -12.36
CA PHE A 78 -19.55 2.22 -11.30
C PHE A 78 -18.90 1.95 -9.95
N PHE A 79 -19.28 2.76 -8.97
CA PHE A 79 -18.75 2.74 -7.62
C PHE A 79 -19.89 2.42 -6.64
N PHE A 80 -19.78 1.31 -5.92
CA PHE A 80 -20.78 0.85 -4.94
C PHE A 80 -20.18 0.64 -3.55
N LEU A 81 -20.98 0.88 -2.51
CA LEU A 81 -20.63 0.39 -1.17
C LEU A 81 -21.34 -0.95 -0.94
N GLY A 82 -20.64 -1.89 -0.30
CA GLY A 82 -21.19 -3.19 0.05
C GLY A 82 -21.78 -3.25 1.46
N GLY A 83 -22.40 -4.38 1.76
CA GLY A 83 -22.90 -4.69 3.10
C GLY A 83 -24.03 -3.76 3.54
N VAL A 84 -23.98 -3.27 4.77
CA VAL A 84 -25.05 -2.41 5.33
C VAL A 84 -25.11 -1.01 4.70
N PHE A 85 -24.13 -0.65 3.86
CA PHE A 85 -24.00 0.68 3.25
C PHE A 85 -24.53 0.77 1.81
N GLU A 86 -25.08 -0.32 1.26
CA GLU A 86 -25.57 -0.38 -0.14
C GLU A 86 -26.65 0.65 -0.49
N LYS A 87 -27.48 1.02 0.48
CA LYS A 87 -28.59 1.97 0.31
C LYS A 87 -28.30 3.34 0.92
N LEU A 88 -27.04 3.60 1.27
CA LEU A 88 -26.64 4.86 1.86
C LEU A 88 -26.90 6.02 0.87
N PRO A 89 -27.46 7.16 1.30
CA PRO A 89 -27.72 8.29 0.40
C PRO A 89 -26.46 8.77 -0.33
N HIS A 90 -26.62 9.36 -1.51
CA HIS A 90 -25.48 9.74 -2.38
C HIS A 90 -24.47 10.66 -1.70
N GLN A 91 -24.92 11.61 -0.87
CA GLN A 91 -24.01 12.54 -0.20
C GLN A 91 -22.97 11.85 0.72
N PRO A 92 -23.38 11.11 1.77
CA PRO A 92 -22.43 10.39 2.63
C PRO A 92 -21.69 9.27 1.89
N MET A 93 -22.33 8.62 0.92
CA MET A 93 -21.67 7.62 0.07
C MET A 93 -20.48 8.21 -0.70
N GLY A 94 -20.68 9.37 -1.34
CA GLY A 94 -19.61 10.04 -2.08
C GLY A 94 -18.44 10.45 -1.19
N VAL A 95 -18.73 10.93 0.03
CA VAL A 95 -17.68 11.26 1.01
C VAL A 95 -16.86 10.03 1.37
N ILE A 96 -17.51 8.89 1.65
CA ILE A 96 -16.83 7.62 1.94
C ILE A 96 -15.95 7.20 0.77
N TRP A 97 -16.47 7.26 -0.46
CA TRP A 97 -15.71 6.91 -1.66
C TRP A 97 -14.48 7.79 -1.86
N MET A 98 -14.59 9.09 -1.64
CA MET A 98 -13.44 10.00 -1.77
C MET A 98 -12.41 9.82 -0.65
N ILE A 99 -12.83 9.47 0.56
CA ILE A 99 -11.92 9.07 1.65
C ILE A 99 -11.20 7.76 1.29
N PHE A 100 -11.93 6.79 0.73
CA PHE A 100 -11.33 5.53 0.29
C PHE A 100 -10.32 5.77 -0.85
N LEU A 101 -10.67 6.57 -1.86
CA LEU A 101 -9.76 6.95 -2.94
C LEU A 101 -8.51 7.67 -2.41
N PHE A 102 -8.68 8.58 -1.44
CA PHE A 102 -7.56 9.23 -0.77
C PHE A 102 -6.63 8.21 -0.09
N SER A 103 -7.19 7.19 0.58
CA SER A 103 -6.40 6.13 1.22
C SER A 103 -5.61 5.29 0.22
N ILE A 104 -6.15 5.05 -0.99
CA ILE A 104 -5.43 4.42 -2.09
C ILE A 104 -4.24 5.29 -2.50
N PHE A 105 -4.46 6.59 -2.77
CA PHE A 105 -3.36 7.48 -3.16
C PHE A 105 -2.31 7.63 -2.07
N ALA A 106 -2.71 7.71 -0.80
CA ALA A 106 -1.78 7.75 0.32
C ALA A 106 -0.91 6.49 0.39
N THR A 107 -1.50 5.32 0.16
CA THR A 107 -0.79 4.03 0.08
C THR A 107 0.19 4.01 -1.11
N ILE A 108 -0.23 4.52 -2.27
CA ILE A 108 0.60 4.58 -3.47
C ILE A 108 1.80 5.53 -3.27
N ILE A 109 1.60 6.72 -2.69
CA ILE A 109 2.68 7.69 -2.42
C ILE A 109 3.65 7.20 -1.34
N ASN A 110 3.19 6.35 -0.43
CA ASN A 110 4.05 5.80 0.60
C ASN A 110 5.21 4.97 0.04
N ILE A 111 5.00 4.31 -1.10
CA ILE A 111 6.03 3.49 -1.78
C ILE A 111 7.21 4.34 -2.27
N PRO A 112 7.06 5.34 -3.17
CA PRO A 112 8.17 6.17 -3.62
C PRO A 112 8.83 6.95 -2.47
N MET A 113 8.06 7.37 -1.46
CA MET A 113 8.62 8.05 -0.29
C MET A 113 9.64 7.17 0.47
N GLN A 114 9.35 5.88 0.66
CA GLN A 114 10.30 4.95 1.27
C GLN A 114 11.56 4.75 0.43
N PHE A 115 11.41 4.71 -0.91
CA PHE A 115 12.55 4.64 -1.84
C PHE A 115 13.41 5.90 -1.78
N VAL A 116 12.80 7.09 -1.79
CA VAL A 116 13.50 8.37 -1.67
C VAL A 116 14.26 8.47 -0.36
N TYR A 117 13.64 8.09 0.76
CA TYR A 117 14.32 8.06 2.05
C TYR A 117 15.58 7.18 2.01
N ARG A 118 15.46 5.95 1.49
CA ARG A 118 16.60 5.03 1.35
C ARG A 118 17.68 5.57 0.41
N TYR A 119 17.28 6.17 -0.71
CA TYR A 119 18.21 6.79 -1.66
C TYR A 119 19.03 7.89 -1.03
N THR A 120 18.42 8.79 -0.25
CA THR A 120 19.16 9.87 0.43
C THR A 120 20.18 9.33 1.43
N ALA A 121 19.88 8.20 2.09
CA ALA A 121 20.77 7.55 3.02
C ALA A 121 21.96 6.84 2.34
N LEU A 122 21.71 6.15 1.22
CA LEU A 122 22.72 5.29 0.56
C LEU A 122 23.52 5.99 -0.55
N CYS A 123 22.90 6.93 -1.26
CA CYS A 123 23.48 7.52 -2.47
C CYS A 123 23.96 8.96 -2.28
N LEU A 124 23.35 9.72 -1.35
CA LEU A 124 23.66 11.15 -1.17
C LEU A 124 24.48 11.46 0.09
N ASN A 125 24.80 10.45 0.92
CA ASN A 125 25.44 10.61 2.24
C ASN A 125 24.76 11.68 3.13
N ARG A 126 23.50 12.04 2.83
CA ARG A 126 22.71 13.07 3.48
C ARG A 126 21.31 12.53 3.70
N GLN A 127 21.21 11.60 4.66
CA GLN A 127 19.95 10.96 5.02
C GLN A 127 18.90 12.04 5.34
N LEU A 128 17.75 11.92 4.70
CA LEU A 128 16.61 12.79 4.97
C LEU A 128 16.24 12.68 6.46
N THR A 129 16.14 13.82 7.14
CA THR A 129 15.68 13.81 8.52
C THR A 129 14.20 13.46 8.58
N ILE A 130 13.76 12.85 9.68
CA ILE A 130 12.35 12.47 9.87
C ILE A 130 11.42 13.69 9.76
N THR A 131 11.85 14.84 10.28
CA THR A 131 11.10 16.10 10.12
C THR A 131 10.88 16.48 8.66
N LYS A 132 11.90 16.36 7.82
CA LYS A 132 11.77 16.65 6.38
C LYS A 132 10.93 15.60 5.66
N TYR A 133 11.05 14.33 6.05
CA TYR A 133 10.20 13.26 5.54
C TYR A 133 8.72 13.51 5.84
N ILE A 134 8.38 13.88 7.08
CA ILE A 134 7.03 14.24 7.50
C ILE A 134 6.55 15.51 6.78
N ALA A 135 7.40 16.53 6.66
CA ALA A 135 7.05 17.76 5.95
C ALA A 135 6.68 17.50 4.49
N LEU A 136 7.41 16.60 3.80
CA LEU A 136 7.05 16.19 2.44
C LEU A 136 5.67 15.53 2.37
N TYR A 137 5.35 14.64 3.32
CA TYR A 137 4.00 14.07 3.43
C TYR A 137 2.93 15.14 3.63
N LEU A 138 3.17 16.08 4.54
CA LEU A 138 2.22 17.17 4.84
C LEU A 138 2.00 18.11 3.65
N VAL A 139 2.93 18.16 2.68
CA VAL A 139 2.75 18.90 1.43
C VAL A 139 2.00 18.08 0.39
N ILE A 140 2.29 16.78 0.27
CA ILE A 140 1.70 15.92 -0.77
C ILE A 140 0.24 15.56 -0.44
N LEU A 141 -0.07 15.23 0.83
CA LEU A 141 -1.41 14.77 1.21
C LEU A 141 -2.52 15.78 0.92
N PRO A 142 -2.38 17.10 1.18
CA PRO A 142 -3.39 18.08 0.80
C PRO A 142 -3.66 18.15 -0.70
N ILE A 143 -2.64 17.95 -1.54
CA ILE A 143 -2.79 17.94 -3.00
C ILE A 143 -3.66 16.75 -3.42
N LEU A 144 -3.39 15.57 -2.86
CA LEU A 144 -4.19 14.37 -3.10
C LEU A 144 -5.62 14.53 -2.56
N ALA A 145 -5.78 15.14 -1.39
CA ALA A 145 -7.09 15.41 -0.81
C ALA A 145 -7.90 16.37 -1.70
N ALA A 146 -7.28 17.42 -2.24
CA ALA A 146 -7.93 18.33 -3.19
C ALA A 146 -8.39 17.60 -4.46
N HIS A 147 -7.58 16.69 -5.00
CA HIS A 147 -7.96 15.83 -6.13
C HIS A 147 -9.18 14.95 -5.79
N CYS A 148 -9.21 14.31 -4.62
CA CYS A 148 -10.36 13.52 -4.18
C CYS A 148 -11.61 14.38 -3.94
N VAL A 149 -11.47 15.58 -3.38
CA VAL A 149 -12.59 16.52 -3.21
C VAL A 149 -13.16 16.92 -4.58
N TRP A 150 -12.30 17.16 -5.57
CA TRP A 150 -12.76 17.38 -6.93
C TRP A 150 -13.50 16.16 -7.49
N GLY A 151 -12.97 14.95 -7.26
CA GLY A 151 -13.63 13.69 -7.61
C GLY A 151 -15.05 13.54 -7.06
N TYR A 152 -15.32 14.04 -5.84
CA TYR A 152 -16.67 14.05 -5.26
C TYR A 152 -17.67 14.74 -6.19
N TYR A 153 -17.34 15.94 -6.65
CA TYR A 153 -18.23 16.75 -7.49
C TYR A 153 -18.30 16.22 -8.92
N VAL A 154 -17.20 15.67 -9.44
CA VAL A 154 -17.14 15.13 -10.80
C VAL A 154 -17.99 13.88 -10.96
N PHE A 155 -17.98 12.99 -9.97
CA PHE A 155 -18.71 11.71 -10.02
C PHE A 155 -20.07 11.76 -9.34
N TYR A 156 -20.49 12.93 -8.86
CA TYR A 156 -21.76 13.07 -8.15
C TYR A 156 -22.92 12.67 -9.08
N PRO A 157 -23.75 11.69 -8.70
CA PRO A 157 -24.78 11.16 -9.57
C PRO A 157 -26.01 12.08 -9.54
N HIS A 158 -26.03 13.08 -10.42
CA HIS A 158 -27.22 13.90 -10.66
C HIS A 158 -28.36 13.06 -11.28
N GLU A 159 -29.60 13.55 -11.20
CA GLU A 159 -30.80 12.77 -11.58
C GLU A 159 -30.75 12.27 -13.03
N ASP A 160 -30.24 13.10 -13.94
CA ASP A 160 -30.02 12.79 -15.36
C ASP A 160 -28.96 11.69 -15.56
N VAL A 161 -27.88 11.74 -14.78
CA VAL A 161 -26.82 10.73 -14.80
C VAL A 161 -27.35 9.38 -14.29
N ILE A 162 -28.15 9.38 -13.23
CA ILE A 162 -28.79 8.17 -12.71
C ILE A 162 -29.75 7.59 -13.76
N ALA A 163 -30.61 8.43 -14.34
CA ALA A 163 -31.62 7.99 -15.31
C ALA A 163 -31.00 7.34 -16.55
N SER A 164 -29.86 7.86 -17.02
CA SER A 164 -29.13 7.33 -18.18
C SER A 164 -28.37 6.02 -17.90
N HIS A 165 -27.83 5.86 -16.68
CA HIS A 165 -26.94 4.73 -16.35
C HIS A 165 -27.62 3.58 -15.61
N LEU A 166 -28.74 3.82 -14.93
CA LEU A 166 -29.48 2.79 -14.22
C LEU A 166 -29.94 1.62 -15.12
N PRO A 167 -30.38 1.83 -16.38
CA PRO A 167 -30.73 0.74 -17.29
C PRO A 167 -29.55 -0.20 -17.59
N ILE A 168 -28.32 0.32 -17.66
CA ILE A 168 -27.10 -0.46 -17.90
C ILE A 168 -26.91 -1.45 -16.75
N LEU A 169 -26.98 -0.97 -15.50
CA LEU A 169 -26.87 -1.83 -14.32
C LEU A 169 -28.03 -2.83 -14.21
N LYS A 170 -29.26 -2.42 -14.50
CA LYS A 170 -30.41 -3.33 -14.42
C LYS A 170 -30.41 -4.42 -15.49
N ALA A 171 -29.69 -4.23 -16.59
CA ALA A 171 -29.48 -5.26 -17.60
C ALA A 171 -28.53 -6.37 -17.11
N ASP A 172 -27.65 -6.06 -16.15
CA ASP A 172 -26.78 -7.04 -15.53
C ASP A 172 -27.53 -7.85 -14.45
N PRO A 173 -27.62 -9.18 -14.59
CA PRO A 173 -28.29 -10.02 -13.60
C PRO A 173 -27.66 -9.99 -12.18
N VAL A 174 -26.41 -9.54 -12.03
CA VAL A 174 -25.75 -9.33 -10.74
C VAL A 174 -26.41 -8.18 -9.97
N TRP A 175 -26.75 -7.09 -10.68
CA TRP A 175 -27.17 -5.83 -10.08
C TRP A 175 -28.69 -5.59 -10.17
N SER A 176 -29.38 -6.28 -11.08
CA SER A 176 -30.83 -6.16 -11.28
C SER A 176 -31.68 -6.47 -10.04
N PRO A 177 -31.43 -7.55 -9.26
CA PRO A 177 -32.32 -7.94 -8.17
C PRO A 177 -32.32 -6.98 -6.97
N ASN A 178 -31.18 -6.36 -6.67
CA ASN A 178 -31.04 -5.39 -5.59
C ASN A 178 -29.97 -4.36 -5.96
N THR A 179 -30.34 -3.39 -6.81
CA THR A 179 -29.42 -2.36 -7.28
C THR A 179 -29.05 -1.42 -6.12
N PRO A 180 -27.78 -1.33 -5.71
CA PRO A 180 -27.34 -0.38 -4.68
C PRO A 180 -27.34 1.06 -5.21
N ASN A 181 -27.22 2.03 -4.31
CA ASN A 181 -26.86 3.38 -4.72
C ASN A 181 -25.45 3.38 -5.29
N PHE A 182 -25.20 4.22 -6.29
CA PHE A 182 -23.94 4.23 -7.03
C PHE A 182 -23.46 5.63 -7.34
N PHE A 183 -22.15 5.76 -7.49
CA PHE A 183 -21.50 6.85 -8.22
C PHE A 183 -21.05 6.31 -9.57
N VAL A 184 -20.90 7.19 -10.56
CA VAL A 184 -20.43 6.79 -11.88
C VAL A 184 -19.38 7.76 -12.39
N GLY A 185 -18.29 7.19 -12.90
CA GLY A 185 -17.31 7.89 -13.70
C GLY A 185 -17.48 7.50 -15.16
N ASP A 186 -18.16 8.37 -15.91
CA ASP A 186 -18.34 8.24 -17.35
C ASP A 186 -17.22 9.00 -18.09
N GLN A 187 -16.44 8.30 -18.91
CA GLN A 187 -15.36 8.91 -19.67
C GLN A 187 -15.83 9.90 -20.75
N HIS A 188 -17.08 9.81 -21.20
CA HIS A 188 -17.62 10.77 -22.15
C HIS A 188 -17.89 12.13 -21.51
N TYR A 189 -18.03 12.15 -20.17
CA TYR A 189 -18.05 13.39 -19.41
C TYR A 189 -16.61 13.89 -19.19
N PHE A 190 -16.27 14.99 -19.86
CA PHE A 190 -14.90 15.52 -19.90
C PHE A 190 -14.24 15.70 -18.52
N PRO A 191 -14.89 16.25 -17.47
CA PRO A 191 -14.31 16.31 -16.13
C PRO A 191 -13.99 14.94 -15.53
N ALA A 192 -14.79 13.91 -15.78
CA ALA A 192 -14.52 12.54 -15.34
C ALA A 192 -13.32 11.93 -16.09
N ALA A 193 -13.24 12.11 -17.41
CA ALA A 193 -12.04 11.72 -18.18
C ALA A 193 -10.77 12.42 -17.69
N MET A 194 -10.84 13.71 -17.35
CA MET A 194 -9.71 14.44 -16.76
C MET A 194 -9.35 13.87 -15.38
N HIS A 195 -10.33 13.57 -14.53
CA HIS A 195 -10.07 12.96 -13.23
C HIS A 195 -9.38 11.61 -13.36
N PHE A 196 -9.83 10.75 -14.28
CA PHE A 196 -9.17 9.48 -14.58
C PHE A 196 -7.74 9.67 -15.11
N SER A 197 -7.54 10.62 -16.02
CA SER A 197 -6.21 10.94 -16.57
C SER A 197 -5.24 11.42 -15.50
N VAL A 198 -5.67 12.33 -14.61
CA VAL A 198 -4.86 12.81 -13.48
C VAL A 198 -4.56 11.66 -12.52
N SER A 199 -5.55 10.82 -12.20
CA SER A 199 -5.37 9.64 -11.35
C SER A 199 -4.32 8.69 -11.94
N PHE A 200 -4.41 8.42 -13.25
CA PHE A 200 -3.42 7.60 -13.96
C PHE A 200 -2.02 8.21 -13.89
N LEU A 201 -1.88 9.52 -14.11
CA LEU A 201 -0.60 10.22 -14.03
C LEU A 201 0.00 10.21 -12.62
N ILE A 202 -0.81 10.38 -11.58
CA ILE A 202 -0.35 10.28 -10.17
C ILE A 202 0.31 8.91 -9.94
N VAL A 203 -0.35 7.83 -10.35
CA VAL A 203 0.17 6.47 -10.18
C VAL A 203 1.41 6.24 -11.06
N ALA A 204 1.36 6.64 -12.33
CA ALA A 204 2.46 6.46 -13.28
C ALA A 204 3.73 7.21 -12.84
N ILE A 205 3.61 8.47 -12.41
CA ILE A 205 4.73 9.27 -11.91
C ILE A 205 5.30 8.64 -10.63
N SER A 206 4.43 8.18 -9.72
CA SER A 206 4.86 7.51 -8.48
C SER A 206 5.71 6.28 -8.78
N TYR A 207 5.30 5.45 -9.73
CA TYR A 207 6.07 4.26 -10.12
C TYR A 207 7.32 4.57 -10.93
N LEU A 208 7.28 5.62 -11.76
CA LEU A 208 8.49 6.10 -12.43
C LEU A 208 9.54 6.51 -11.41
N ILE A 209 9.15 7.20 -10.33
CA ILE A 209 10.05 7.54 -9.22
C ILE A 209 10.60 6.27 -8.58
N VAL A 210 9.75 5.27 -8.26
CA VAL A 210 10.20 3.99 -7.68
C VAL A 210 11.23 3.30 -8.57
N ILE A 211 10.99 3.20 -9.88
CA ILE A 211 11.88 2.55 -10.83
C ILE A 211 13.21 3.29 -10.94
N VAL A 212 13.17 4.61 -11.16
CA VAL A 212 14.38 5.43 -11.34
C VAL A 212 15.21 5.45 -10.07
N VAL A 213 14.58 5.70 -8.92
CA VAL A 213 15.27 5.75 -7.62
C VAL A 213 15.77 4.36 -7.22
N GLY A 214 14.96 3.32 -7.42
CA GLY A 214 15.35 1.94 -7.18
C GLY A 214 16.56 1.51 -8.00
N LEU A 215 16.59 1.85 -9.29
CA LEU A 215 17.73 1.60 -10.16
C LEU A 215 18.98 2.36 -9.70
N LYS A 216 18.85 3.62 -9.29
CA LYS A 216 19.97 4.39 -8.73
C LYS A 216 20.53 3.75 -7.46
N ILE A 217 19.67 3.30 -6.54
CA ILE A 217 20.09 2.57 -5.33
C ILE A 217 20.84 1.29 -5.73
N TYR A 218 20.28 0.50 -6.64
CA TYR A 218 20.89 -0.74 -7.13
C TYR A 218 22.29 -0.49 -7.71
N LEU A 219 22.42 0.50 -8.60
CA LEU A 219 23.69 0.85 -9.23
C LEU A 219 24.71 1.36 -8.21
N GLN A 220 24.29 2.16 -7.23
CA GLN A 220 25.18 2.65 -6.18
C GLN A 220 25.70 1.51 -5.31
N LEU A 221 24.83 0.57 -4.92
CA LEU A 221 25.24 -0.61 -4.14
C LEU A 221 26.23 -1.49 -4.90
N ARG A 222 26.07 -1.64 -6.23
CA ARG A 222 27.07 -2.32 -7.06
C ARG A 222 28.41 -1.59 -7.11
N LYS A 223 28.43 -0.25 -7.14
CA LYS A 223 29.67 0.53 -7.18
C LYS A 223 30.48 0.38 -5.90
N VAL A 224 29.84 0.51 -4.73
CA VAL A 224 30.52 0.45 -3.43
C VAL A 224 30.84 -0.98 -2.98
N ARG A 225 30.38 -2.00 -3.72
CA ARG A 225 30.51 -3.42 -3.37
C ARG A 225 31.96 -3.86 -3.09
N PHE A 226 32.92 -3.29 -3.82
CA PHE A 226 34.33 -3.66 -3.73
C PHE A 226 35.04 -3.01 -2.53
N CYS A 227 34.45 -1.96 -1.96
CA CYS A 227 34.95 -1.28 -0.77
C CYS A 227 34.37 -1.88 0.53
N MET A 228 33.53 -2.93 0.42
CA MET A 228 32.81 -3.52 1.54
C MET A 228 33.39 -4.88 1.95
N SER A 229 33.37 -5.18 3.25
CA SER A 229 33.68 -6.51 3.76
C SER A 229 32.69 -7.55 3.20
N LYS A 230 33.09 -8.83 3.14
CA LYS A 230 32.21 -9.93 2.66
C LYS A 230 30.87 -9.96 3.39
N GLY A 231 30.86 -9.80 4.72
CA GLY A 231 29.64 -9.78 5.53
C GLY A 231 28.76 -8.56 5.26
N THR A 232 29.37 -7.38 5.06
CA THR A 232 28.63 -6.16 4.67
C THR A 232 28.03 -6.30 3.28
N LEU A 233 28.78 -6.85 2.32
CA LEU A 233 28.33 -7.06 0.95
C LEU A 233 27.12 -8.00 0.88
N GLU A 234 27.16 -9.10 1.64
CA GLU A 234 26.06 -10.06 1.67
C GLU A 234 24.78 -9.45 2.28
N ALA A 235 24.91 -8.69 3.36
CA ALA A 235 23.79 -7.93 3.93
C ALA A 235 23.20 -6.92 2.94
N GLN A 236 24.05 -6.18 2.21
CA GLN A 236 23.60 -5.21 1.21
C GLN A 236 22.94 -5.87 0.00
N ASN A 237 23.43 -7.04 -0.46
CA ASN A 237 22.79 -7.80 -1.52
C ASN A 237 21.40 -8.30 -1.11
N GLN A 238 21.24 -8.77 0.13
CA GLN A 238 19.93 -9.14 0.65
C GLN A 238 18.98 -7.94 0.66
N LEU A 239 19.40 -6.80 1.19
CA LEU A 239 18.62 -5.55 1.20
C LEU A 239 18.24 -5.07 -0.22
N THR A 240 19.13 -5.28 -1.20
CA THR A 240 18.89 -4.94 -2.60
C THR A 240 17.84 -5.84 -3.25
N LYS A 241 17.95 -7.16 -3.05
CA LYS A 241 16.97 -8.14 -3.55
C LYS A 241 15.58 -7.85 -2.99
N ILE A 242 15.55 -7.52 -1.71
CA ILE A 242 14.35 -7.07 -1.00
C ILE A 242 13.75 -5.81 -1.64
N LEU A 243 14.58 -4.82 -1.98
CA LEU A 243 14.15 -3.58 -2.63
C LEU A 243 13.47 -3.84 -3.98
N LEU A 244 13.99 -4.77 -4.79
CA LEU A 244 13.37 -5.17 -6.05
C LEU A 244 12.03 -5.87 -5.83
N ILE A 245 11.97 -6.78 -4.86
CA ILE A 245 10.74 -7.47 -4.46
C ILE A 245 9.69 -6.46 -3.98
N GLN A 246 10.09 -5.47 -3.17
CA GLN A 246 9.24 -4.39 -2.68
C GLN A 246 8.84 -3.35 -3.74
N ALA A 247 9.47 -3.32 -4.93
CA ALA A 247 9.00 -2.49 -6.05
C ALA A 247 7.94 -3.24 -6.88
N ILE A 248 8.16 -4.53 -7.11
CA ILE A 248 7.29 -5.38 -7.94
C ILE A 248 5.99 -5.70 -7.22
N ILE A 249 6.06 -6.06 -5.94
CA ILE A 249 4.88 -6.47 -5.17
C ILE A 249 3.82 -5.38 -5.14
N PRO A 250 4.11 -4.13 -4.76
CA PRO A 250 3.08 -3.09 -4.75
C PRO A 250 2.54 -2.76 -6.13
N PHE A 251 3.35 -2.93 -7.18
CA PHE A 251 2.87 -2.77 -8.55
C PHE A 251 1.83 -3.83 -8.88
N LEU A 252 2.15 -5.11 -8.65
CA LEU A 252 1.24 -6.21 -8.96
C LEU A 252 0.01 -6.22 -8.06
N SER A 253 0.15 -5.84 -6.79
CA SER A 253 -0.94 -5.84 -5.83
C SER A 253 -1.89 -4.66 -6.03
N LEU A 254 -1.42 -3.43 -6.29
CA LEU A 254 -2.32 -2.27 -6.34
C LEU A 254 -2.20 -1.48 -7.64
N SER A 255 -1.00 -1.03 -7.97
CA SER A 255 -0.87 0.07 -8.93
C SER A 255 -1.04 -0.35 -10.38
N GLY A 256 -0.56 -1.54 -10.74
CA GLY A 256 -0.81 -2.15 -12.05
C GLY A 256 -2.31 -2.41 -12.27
N PRO A 257 -3.01 -3.08 -11.35
CA PRO A 257 -4.46 -3.26 -11.45
C PRO A 257 -5.25 -1.94 -11.52
N VAL A 258 -4.92 -0.95 -10.69
CA VAL A 258 -5.56 0.38 -10.73
C VAL A 258 -5.32 1.08 -12.06
N MET A 259 -4.08 1.04 -12.58
CA MET A 259 -3.77 1.59 -13.91
C MET A 259 -4.52 0.85 -15.02
N ALA A 260 -4.66 -0.47 -14.93
CA ALA A 260 -5.40 -1.27 -15.91
C ALA A 260 -6.89 -0.93 -15.92
N VAL A 261 -7.53 -0.85 -14.75
CA VAL A 261 -8.93 -0.42 -14.59
C VAL A 261 -9.13 1.00 -15.12
N THR A 262 -8.26 1.93 -14.74
CA THR A 262 -8.36 3.34 -15.18
C THR A 262 -8.16 3.48 -16.69
N ALA A 263 -7.20 2.74 -17.26
CA ALA A 263 -6.98 2.74 -18.71
C ALA A 263 -8.16 2.09 -19.46
N ALA A 264 -8.67 0.96 -18.96
CA ALA A 264 -9.84 0.32 -19.53
C ALA A 264 -11.05 1.28 -19.57
N SER A 265 -11.29 2.00 -18.47
CA SER A 265 -12.34 3.02 -18.41
C SER A 265 -12.06 4.25 -19.28
N LEU A 266 -10.80 4.65 -19.51
CA LEU A 266 -10.45 5.79 -20.38
C LEU A 266 -10.54 5.50 -21.88
N PHE A 267 -10.48 4.22 -22.27
CA PHE A 267 -10.49 3.79 -23.67
C PHE A 267 -11.75 2.98 -24.02
N SER A 268 -12.78 3.03 -23.17
CA SER A 268 -14.02 2.24 -23.30
C SER A 268 -13.81 0.75 -23.52
N VAL A 269 -12.76 0.16 -22.92
CA VAL A 269 -12.45 -1.26 -23.04
C VAL A 269 -13.17 -2.04 -21.95
N GLU A 270 -14.05 -2.95 -22.35
CA GLU A 270 -14.73 -3.84 -21.43
C GLU A 270 -13.89 -5.09 -21.16
N VAL A 271 -13.47 -5.26 -19.91
CA VAL A 271 -12.83 -6.48 -19.44
C VAL A 271 -13.65 -7.03 -18.28
N PRO A 272 -14.38 -8.14 -18.48
CA PRO A 272 -15.18 -8.73 -17.42
C PRO A 272 -14.36 -9.00 -16.17
N LEU A 273 -14.93 -8.71 -14.99
CA LEU A 273 -14.31 -8.93 -13.68
C LEU A 273 -13.04 -8.11 -13.39
N LEU A 274 -12.61 -7.21 -14.27
CA LEU A 274 -11.37 -6.44 -14.05
C LEU A 274 -11.45 -5.59 -12.78
N GLY A 275 -12.63 -5.02 -12.48
CA GLY A 275 -12.89 -4.29 -11.23
C GLY A 275 -12.71 -5.18 -10.00
N TYR A 276 -13.28 -6.39 -10.00
CA TYR A 276 -13.09 -7.37 -8.94
C TYR A 276 -11.64 -7.82 -8.78
N VAL A 277 -10.94 -8.12 -9.89
CA VAL A 277 -9.52 -8.49 -9.87
C VAL A 277 -8.68 -7.37 -9.26
N MET A 278 -8.96 -6.11 -9.62
CA MET A 278 -8.30 -4.95 -9.02
C MET A 278 -8.54 -4.91 -7.51
N THR A 279 -9.79 -5.04 -7.05
CA THR A 279 -10.06 -5.01 -5.60
C THR A 279 -9.38 -6.17 -4.87
N TYR A 280 -9.48 -7.40 -5.39
CA TYR A 280 -8.86 -8.58 -4.77
C TYR A 280 -7.34 -8.46 -4.64
N THR A 281 -6.68 -8.03 -5.70
CA THR A 281 -5.23 -7.83 -5.67
C THR A 281 -4.83 -6.70 -4.73
N ALA A 282 -5.61 -5.61 -4.70
CA ALA A 282 -5.33 -4.42 -3.88
C ALA A 282 -5.28 -4.72 -2.39
N MET A 283 -6.16 -5.61 -1.91
CA MET A 283 -6.23 -5.97 -0.49
C MET A 283 -5.01 -6.71 0.03
N TRP A 284 -4.25 -7.37 -0.84
CA TRP A 284 -3.02 -8.03 -0.44
C TRP A 284 -1.89 -7.05 -0.14
N LEU A 285 -1.91 -5.84 -0.70
CA LEU A 285 -0.79 -4.92 -0.59
C LEU A 285 -0.37 -4.67 0.87
N PRO A 286 -1.28 -4.28 1.78
CA PRO A 286 -0.93 -4.06 3.19
C PRO A 286 -0.40 -5.29 3.92
N VAL A 287 -0.93 -6.48 3.59
CA VAL A 287 -0.44 -7.76 4.14
C VAL A 287 1.00 -7.97 3.71
N VAL A 288 1.26 -7.81 2.41
CA VAL A 288 2.59 -8.07 1.88
C VAL A 288 3.59 -7.01 2.33
N ASN A 289 3.19 -5.74 2.46
CA ASN A 289 4.01 -4.67 3.05
C ASN A 289 4.49 -5.05 4.45
N SER A 290 3.55 -5.42 5.32
CA SER A 290 3.84 -5.71 6.72
C SER A 290 4.65 -7.00 6.90
N VAL A 291 4.25 -8.08 6.24
CA VAL A 291 4.96 -9.37 6.26
C VAL A 291 6.37 -9.20 5.70
N SER A 292 6.53 -8.49 4.58
CA SER A 292 7.85 -8.24 4.01
C SER A 292 8.75 -7.54 5.02
N ALA A 293 8.30 -6.43 5.61
CA ALA A 293 9.10 -5.69 6.59
C ALA A 293 9.52 -6.56 7.79
N ILE A 294 8.61 -7.40 8.31
CA ILE A 294 8.89 -8.33 9.41
C ILE A 294 9.98 -9.35 9.04
N LEU A 295 9.90 -9.94 7.84
CA LEU A 295 10.85 -10.97 7.38
C LEU A 295 12.23 -10.38 7.05
N ILE A 296 12.25 -9.14 6.56
CA ILE A 296 13.45 -8.40 6.16
C ILE A 296 14.28 -7.98 7.37
N ILE A 297 13.62 -7.47 8.42
CA ILE A 297 14.31 -6.82 9.54
C ILE A 297 14.77 -7.88 10.53
N PRO A 298 16.09 -8.10 10.71
CA PRO A 298 16.60 -9.24 11.48
C PRO A 298 16.10 -9.28 12.93
N ASN A 299 15.94 -8.11 13.58
CA ASN A 299 15.45 -8.04 14.95
C ASN A 299 13.99 -8.46 15.09
N TYR A 300 13.15 -8.09 14.10
CA TYR A 300 11.75 -8.44 14.09
C TYR A 300 11.59 -9.94 13.87
N ARG A 301 12.29 -10.49 12.87
CA ARG A 301 12.35 -11.93 12.61
C ARG A 301 12.86 -12.71 13.81
N ARG A 302 13.95 -12.28 14.45
CA ARG A 302 14.49 -12.93 15.67
C ARG A 302 13.50 -12.89 16.83
N SER A 303 12.79 -11.77 17.02
CA SER A 303 11.81 -11.65 18.10
C SER A 303 10.60 -12.57 17.93
N LEU A 304 10.30 -13.01 16.70
CA LEU A 304 9.17 -13.91 16.41
C LEU A 304 9.57 -15.37 16.26
N PHE A 305 10.65 -15.64 15.52
CA PHE A 305 11.01 -16.99 15.08
C PHE A 305 12.22 -17.58 15.80
N CYS A 306 13.00 -16.79 16.55
CA CYS A 306 14.10 -17.32 17.34
C CYS A 306 13.70 -17.43 18.82
N ARG A 307 13.87 -18.62 19.41
CA ARG A 307 13.81 -18.79 20.87
C ARG A 307 14.81 -17.82 21.51
N PRO A 308 14.50 -17.21 22.68
CA PRO A 308 15.48 -16.40 23.39
C PRO A 308 16.70 -17.27 23.67
N SER A 309 17.77 -17.07 22.90
CA SER A 309 19.05 -17.67 23.24
C SER A 309 19.38 -17.18 24.63
N ARG A 310 19.59 -18.10 25.57
CA ARG A 310 20.07 -17.78 26.93
C ARG A 310 21.12 -16.71 26.77
N LYS A 311 20.96 -15.58 27.47
CA LYS A 311 22.06 -14.65 27.69
C LYS A 311 23.20 -15.53 28.19
N VAL A 312 24.19 -15.81 27.34
CA VAL A 312 25.45 -16.37 27.81
C VAL A 312 25.99 -15.24 28.67
N LEU A 313 25.80 -15.36 29.98
CA LEU A 313 26.56 -14.60 30.95
C LEU A 313 28.01 -14.86 30.54
N PHE A 314 28.65 -13.87 29.94
CA PHE A 314 30.10 -13.85 29.89
C PHE A 314 30.53 -13.78 31.36
N SER A 315 30.72 -14.95 31.96
CA SER A 315 31.44 -15.06 33.21
C SER A 315 32.80 -14.43 32.97
N SER A 316 33.03 -13.30 33.60
CA SER A 316 34.35 -12.70 33.75
C SER A 316 35.21 -13.64 34.58
N THR A 317 35.74 -14.69 33.96
CA THR A 317 36.80 -15.54 34.51
C THR A 317 37.98 -15.51 33.55
N PHE A 318 38.61 -14.35 33.42
CA PHE A 318 39.94 -14.21 32.81
C PHE A 318 40.63 -12.98 33.41
N PHE A 319 40.87 -13.00 34.73
CA PHE A 319 41.87 -12.14 35.37
C PHE A 319 42.39 -12.79 36.65
N SER A 320 43.01 -13.96 36.50
CA SER A 320 43.97 -14.48 37.47
C SER A 320 44.85 -15.49 36.76
N ILE A 321 45.97 -15.03 36.20
CA ILE A 321 47.28 -15.71 36.07
C ILE A 321 48.17 -14.69 35.30
N SER A 322 48.73 -13.73 36.04
CA SER A 322 49.93 -12.98 35.61
C SER A 322 50.63 -12.25 36.76
N ARG A 323 50.16 -12.36 38.01
CA ARG A 323 50.91 -11.95 39.20
C ARG A 323 51.37 -13.17 39.99
N GLN A 324 52.39 -13.86 39.49
CA GLN A 324 53.19 -14.75 40.33
C GLN A 324 54.66 -14.94 39.92
N ASN A 325 55.14 -14.33 38.82
CA ASN A 325 56.54 -14.46 38.40
C ASN A 325 57.28 -13.11 38.31
N ALA A 326 57.19 -12.29 39.36
CA ALA A 326 58.03 -11.11 39.51
C ALA A 326 58.37 -10.87 40.99
N SER A 327 58.93 -11.89 41.64
CA SER A 327 59.60 -11.75 42.94
C SER A 327 60.45 -12.99 43.23
N THR A 328 61.50 -13.23 42.43
CA THR A 328 62.67 -14.06 42.76
C THR A 328 63.64 -14.09 41.57
N ALA A 329 64.56 -13.13 41.52
CA ALA A 329 65.94 -13.24 41.04
C ALA A 329 66.60 -11.86 41.16
#